data_AF-X0SVC1-F1
#
_entry.id   AF-X0SVC1-F1
#
_cell.length_a   1.000
_cell.length_b   1.000
_cell.length_c   1.000
_cell.angle_alpha   90.00
_cell.angle_beta   90.00
_cell.angle_gamma   90.00
#
_symmetry.space_group_name_H-M   'P 1'
#
loop_
_entity.id
_entity.type
_entity.pdbx_description
1 polymer ?
#
loop_
_entity_poly.entity_id
_entity_poly.type
_entity_poly.pdbx_seq_one_letter_code
_entity_poly.pdbx_strand_id
1 'polypeptide(L)'
;TKLTDLVGEMGKSVIELAGMAEELTMAVRAKTAEEFAARGVDLTSVYVEYIGPTEDTAKAIDEAAAMGALGDMSAYMQFQAARAMRDAAQQPGGTAGVGVGLGAGVGMGAAMAQMMTQSMQQPAAQPAPAAPAAPDAPKTAAEIQATLDNLDVRLAAGEISEGTYNKLYVKWEARLKELGG
;
A
#
# COMPACT_ATOMS: atom_id res chain seq x y z
N THR A 1 10.41 -15.12 32.20
CA THR A 1 9.18 -14.44 32.65
C THR A 1 9.41 -12.98 33.07
N LYS A 2 10.34 -12.63 33.97
CA LYS A 2 10.54 -11.23 34.41
C LYS A 2 10.89 -10.21 33.31
N LEU A 3 11.66 -10.63 32.31
CA LEU A 3 12.00 -9.82 31.11
C LEU A 3 10.76 -9.58 30.24
N THR A 4 10.04 -10.64 29.90
CA THR A 4 8.79 -10.57 29.12
C THR A 4 7.73 -9.72 29.84
N ASP A 5 7.65 -9.86 31.15
CA ASP A 5 6.77 -9.09 32.03
C ASP A 5 7.16 -7.60 32.06
N LEU A 6 8.45 -7.29 32.21
CA LEU A 6 8.97 -5.91 32.14
C LEU A 6 8.67 -5.27 30.78
N VAL A 7 8.90 -6.00 29.68
CA VAL A 7 8.61 -5.51 28.32
C VAL A 7 7.11 -5.31 28.11
N GLY A 8 6.28 -6.22 28.63
CA GLY A 8 4.83 -6.12 28.57
C GLY A 8 4.28 -4.94 29.38
N GLU A 9 4.82 -4.68 30.58
CA GLU A 9 4.40 -3.60 31.47
C GLU A 9 4.71 -2.21 30.91
N MET A 10 5.80 -2.07 30.15
CA MET A 10 6.15 -0.81 29.50
C MET A 10 5.13 -0.37 28.43
N GLY A 11 4.39 -1.30 27.83
CA GLY A 11 3.36 -1.00 26.83
C GLY A 11 3.86 -0.23 25.60
N LYS A 12 5.17 -0.33 25.31
CA LYS A 12 5.85 0.41 24.24
C LYS A 12 5.96 -0.41 22.96
N SER A 13 5.91 0.26 21.81
CA SER A 13 6.18 -0.39 20.53
C SER A 13 7.64 -0.85 20.43
N VAL A 14 7.92 -1.85 19.59
CA VAL A 14 9.30 -2.37 19.39
C VAL A 14 10.27 -1.28 18.95
N ILE A 15 9.79 -0.27 18.21
CA ILE A 15 10.59 0.88 17.78
C ILE A 15 10.90 1.81 18.96
N GLU A 16 9.94 2.09 19.82
CA GLU A 16 10.18 2.88 21.04
C GLU A 16 11.13 2.15 22.00
N LEU A 17 10.99 0.82 22.12
CA LEU A 17 11.86 0.01 22.96
C LEU A 17 13.32 0.04 22.49
N ALA A 18 13.56 0.11 21.18
CA ALA A 18 14.90 0.25 20.63
C ALA A 18 15.57 1.57 21.08
N GLY A 19 14.79 2.64 21.23
CA GLY A 19 15.26 3.92 21.76
C GLY A 19 15.46 3.95 23.27
N MET A 20 14.92 2.98 24.01
CA MET A 20 14.98 2.88 25.49
C MET A 20 15.87 1.72 25.95
N ALA A 21 16.87 1.35 25.15
CA ALA A 21 17.71 0.17 25.41
C ALA A 21 18.50 0.28 26.72
N GLU A 22 18.95 1.48 27.09
CA GLU A 22 19.68 1.72 28.33
C GLU A 22 18.77 1.59 29.55
N GLU A 23 17.58 2.18 29.50
CA GLU A 23 16.56 2.08 30.53
C GLU A 23 16.10 0.63 30.72
N LEU A 24 15.89 -0.09 29.62
CA LEU A 24 15.57 -1.51 29.66
C LEU A 24 16.71 -2.30 30.32
N THR A 25 17.96 -2.05 29.94
CA THR A 25 19.13 -2.71 30.51
C THR A 25 19.20 -2.50 32.03
N MET A 26 19.00 -1.27 32.49
CA MET A 26 19.01 -0.92 33.90
C MET A 26 17.85 -1.57 34.68
N ALA A 27 16.65 -1.53 34.12
CA ALA A 27 15.47 -2.15 34.73
C ALA A 27 15.60 -3.68 34.82
N VAL A 28 16.15 -4.33 33.79
CA VAL A 28 16.45 -5.77 33.78
C VAL A 28 17.50 -6.12 34.82
N ARG A 29 18.58 -5.33 34.90
CA ARG A 29 19.64 -5.53 35.89
C ARG A 29 19.08 -5.44 37.31
N ALA A 30 18.28 -4.43 37.61
CA ALA A 30 17.66 -4.25 38.92
C ALA A 30 16.72 -5.43 39.28
N LYS A 31 15.86 -5.86 38.34
CA LYS A 31 14.85 -6.92 38.57
C LYS A 31 15.46 -8.32 38.70
N THR A 32 16.67 -8.54 38.17
CA THR A 32 17.35 -9.84 38.16
C THR A 32 18.49 -9.95 39.16
N ALA A 33 19.10 -8.86 39.62
CA ALA A 33 20.26 -8.87 40.53
C ALA A 33 20.02 -9.74 41.79
N GLU A 34 18.89 -9.58 42.48
CA GLU A 34 18.57 -10.35 43.68
C GLU A 34 18.46 -11.86 43.42
N GLU A 35 18.02 -12.25 42.22
CA GLU A 35 17.87 -13.66 41.84
C GLU A 35 19.20 -14.33 41.47
N PHE A 36 20.13 -13.56 40.93
CA PHE A 36 21.51 -14.00 40.75
C PHE A 36 22.19 -14.16 42.11
N ALA A 37 22.02 -13.17 43.00
CA ALA A 37 22.55 -13.22 44.36
C ALA A 37 22.00 -14.42 45.16
N ALA A 38 20.70 -14.71 45.05
CA ALA A 38 20.07 -15.88 45.67
C ALA A 38 20.64 -17.22 45.17
N ARG A 39 21.27 -17.24 44.00
CA ARG A 39 21.94 -18.41 43.41
C ARG A 39 23.47 -18.39 43.61
N GLY A 40 23.99 -17.42 44.36
CA GLY A 40 25.42 -17.28 44.65
C GLY A 40 26.24 -16.72 43.48
N VAL A 41 25.61 -16.06 42.52
CA VAL A 41 26.27 -15.42 41.37
C VAL A 41 26.10 -13.91 41.46
N ASP A 42 27.15 -13.15 41.20
CA ASP A 42 27.09 -11.69 41.21
C ASP A 42 26.90 -11.14 39.80
N LEU A 43 25.89 -10.29 39.60
CA LEU A 43 25.51 -9.76 38.30
C LEU A 43 26.30 -8.47 38.02
N THR A 44 27.41 -8.60 37.27
CA THR A 44 28.34 -7.48 37.02
C THR A 44 27.79 -6.46 36.03
N SER A 45 27.33 -6.94 34.87
CA SER A 45 26.82 -6.09 33.79
C SER A 45 25.76 -6.81 32.97
N VAL A 46 24.81 -6.04 32.43
CA VAL A 46 23.83 -6.48 31.44
C VAL A 46 23.98 -5.57 30.24
N TYR A 47 23.90 -6.13 29.04
CA TYR A 47 23.85 -5.37 27.79
C TYR A 47 22.72 -5.92 26.95
N VAL A 48 22.03 -5.04 26.24
CA VAL A 48 21.08 -5.44 25.22
C VAL A 48 21.72 -5.21 23.86
N GLU A 49 21.95 -6.30 23.13
CA GLU A 49 22.61 -6.24 21.82
C GLU A 49 21.67 -5.81 20.69
N TYR A 50 20.42 -6.29 20.73
CA TYR A 50 19.45 -6.03 19.68
C TYR A 50 18.03 -5.95 20.23
N ILE A 51 17.36 -4.83 19.94
CA ILE A 51 15.92 -4.65 20.13
C ILE A 51 15.41 -4.06 18.83
N GLY A 52 14.65 -4.83 18.06
CA GLY A 52 14.14 -4.37 16.79
C GLY A 52 13.18 -5.38 16.16
N PRO A 53 12.40 -4.93 15.17
CA PRO A 53 11.58 -5.82 14.37
C PRO A 53 12.48 -6.79 13.61
N THR A 54 12.11 -8.07 13.55
CA THR A 54 12.81 -9.08 12.73
C THR A 54 12.82 -8.66 11.26
N GLU A 55 13.73 -9.22 10.47
CA GLU A 55 13.86 -8.86 9.05
C GLU A 55 12.54 -8.98 8.27
N ASP A 56 11.75 -10.02 8.55
CA ASP A 56 10.43 -10.20 7.94
C ASP A 56 9.42 -9.14 8.37
N THR A 57 9.45 -8.75 9.65
CA THR A 57 8.58 -7.71 10.19
C THR A 57 8.98 -6.33 9.66
N ALA A 58 10.28 -6.06 9.53
CA ALA A 58 10.80 -4.83 8.96
C ALA A 58 10.39 -4.69 7.48
N LYS A 59 10.52 -5.76 6.69
CA LYS A 59 10.04 -5.79 5.30
C LYS A 59 8.54 -5.52 5.20
N ALA A 60 7.74 -6.13 6.06
CA ALA A 60 6.30 -5.91 6.09
C ALA A 60 5.94 -4.46 6.48
N ILE A 61 6.67 -3.86 7.41
CA ILE A 61 6.51 -2.44 7.79
C ILE A 61 6.88 -1.53 6.61
N ASP A 62 8.00 -1.79 5.93
CA ASP A 62 8.43 -1.03 4.74
C ASP A 62 7.41 -1.14 3.61
N GLU A 63 6.84 -2.33 3.42
CA GLU A 63 5.81 -2.59 2.41
C GLU A 63 4.51 -1.84 2.74
N ALA A 64 4.06 -1.92 3.99
CA ALA A 64 2.90 -1.18 4.47
C ALA A 64 3.10 0.34 4.39
N ALA A 65 4.30 0.83 4.70
CA ALA A 65 4.66 2.24 4.55
C ALA A 65 4.67 2.67 3.07
N ALA A 66 5.18 1.84 2.17
CA ALA A 66 5.17 2.12 0.73
C ALA A 66 3.75 2.16 0.16
N MET A 67 2.87 1.23 0.58
CA MET A 67 1.45 1.25 0.22
C MET A 67 0.75 2.51 0.76
N GLY A 68 1.01 2.86 2.02
CA GLY A 68 0.44 4.06 2.65
C GLY A 68 0.93 5.38 2.03
N ALA A 69 2.18 5.43 1.57
CA ALA A 69 2.77 6.60 0.94
C ALA A 69 2.26 6.84 -0.49
N LEU A 70 2.00 5.76 -1.24
CA LEU A 70 1.58 5.85 -2.64
C LEU A 70 0.06 6.03 -2.79
N GLY A 71 -0.76 5.50 -1.87
CA GLY A 71 -2.21 5.67 -1.84
C GLY A 71 -2.99 5.10 -3.05
N ASP A 72 -2.29 4.72 -4.11
CA ASP A 72 -2.81 4.17 -5.36
C ASP A 72 -2.15 2.81 -5.65
N MET A 73 -3.00 1.78 -5.78
CA MET A 73 -2.57 0.40 -6.03
C MET A 73 -1.88 0.23 -7.40
N SER A 74 -2.18 1.11 -8.37
CA SER A 74 -1.49 1.15 -9.68
C SER A 74 -0.05 1.66 -9.53
N ALA A 75 0.14 2.72 -8.76
CA ALA A 75 1.46 3.28 -8.47
C ALA A 75 2.32 2.32 -7.64
N TYR A 76 1.70 1.55 -6.73
CA TYR A 76 2.38 0.51 -5.96
C TYR A 76 2.91 -0.64 -6.83
N MET A 77 2.12 -1.14 -7.78
CA MET A 77 2.58 -2.18 -8.72
C MET A 77 3.73 -1.68 -9.59
N GLN A 78 3.68 -0.44 -10.07
CA GLN A 78 4.77 0.17 -10.84
C GLN A 78 6.04 0.36 -9.98
N PHE A 79 5.87 0.77 -8.71
CA PHE A 79 6.98 0.92 -7.77
C PHE A 79 7.64 -0.43 -7.43
N GLN A 80 6.85 -1.48 -7.18
CA GLN A 80 7.36 -2.84 -6.97
C GLN A 80 8.12 -3.37 -8.20
N ALA A 81 7.58 -3.16 -9.41
CA ALA A 81 8.26 -3.53 -10.66
C ALA A 81 9.59 -2.78 -10.84
N ALA A 82 9.62 -1.48 -10.53
CA ALA A 82 10.84 -0.68 -10.59
C ALA A 82 11.89 -1.12 -9.55
N ARG A 83 11.46 -1.44 -8.32
CA ARG A 83 12.33 -1.93 -7.24
C ARG A 83 12.94 -3.29 -7.60
N ALA A 84 12.12 -4.22 -8.12
CA ALA A 84 12.60 -5.53 -8.57
C ALA A 84 13.61 -5.41 -9.72
N MET A 85 13.38 -4.50 -10.69
CA MET A 85 14.34 -4.23 -11.76
C MET A 85 15.65 -3.65 -11.23
N ARG A 86 15.60 -2.72 -10.27
CA ARG A 86 16.79 -2.14 -9.64
C ARG A 86 17.59 -3.20 -8.87
N ASP A 87 16.92 -4.01 -8.07
CA ASP A 87 17.59 -5.02 -7.25
C ASP A 87 18.21 -6.11 -8.13
N ALA A 88 17.54 -6.50 -9.24
CA ALA A 88 18.11 -7.38 -10.27
C ALA A 88 19.32 -6.76 -11.01
N ALA A 89 19.35 -5.44 -11.19
CA ALA A 89 20.47 -4.73 -11.79
C ALA A 89 21.68 -4.60 -10.84
N GLN A 90 21.47 -4.69 -9.52
CA GLN A 90 22.52 -4.58 -8.52
C GLN A 90 23.24 -5.90 -8.22
N GLN A 91 22.73 -7.06 -8.67
CA GLN A 91 23.43 -8.34 -8.57
C GLN A 91 24.56 -8.45 -9.62
N PRO A 92 25.84 -8.38 -9.23
CA PRO A 92 26.95 -8.50 -10.18
C PRO A 92 27.05 -9.96 -10.63
N GLY A 93 26.70 -10.24 -11.87
CA GLY A 93 26.74 -11.59 -12.46
C GLY A 93 25.39 -12.30 -12.62
N GLY A 94 24.27 -11.60 -12.37
CA GLY A 94 22.94 -12.16 -12.60
C GLY A 94 22.64 -12.36 -14.08
N THR A 95 22.60 -13.62 -14.52
CA THR A 95 22.12 -14.11 -15.83
C THR A 95 20.65 -13.75 -16.15
N ALA A 96 20.02 -12.89 -15.34
CA ALA A 96 18.71 -12.31 -15.56
C ALA A 96 18.70 -11.24 -16.67
N GLY A 97 19.84 -10.62 -17.02
CA GLY A 97 19.88 -9.66 -18.13
C GLY A 97 19.93 -10.29 -19.53
N VAL A 98 20.46 -11.52 -19.64
CA VAL A 98 20.77 -12.14 -20.94
C VAL A 98 19.84 -13.32 -21.26
N GLY A 99 19.34 -14.06 -20.27
CA GLY A 99 18.37 -15.15 -20.50
C GLY A 99 16.90 -14.71 -20.54
N VAL A 100 16.55 -13.64 -19.82
CA VAL A 100 15.19 -13.08 -19.76
C VAL A 100 14.93 -12.17 -20.97
N GLY A 101 15.95 -11.49 -21.50
CA GLY A 101 15.82 -10.62 -22.68
C GLY A 101 15.41 -11.33 -23.97
N LEU A 102 15.68 -12.63 -24.08
CA LEU A 102 15.31 -13.44 -25.27
C LEU A 102 14.24 -14.50 -24.97
N GLY A 103 14.22 -15.11 -23.77
CA GLY A 103 13.21 -16.12 -23.41
C GLY A 103 11.95 -15.55 -22.75
N ALA A 104 12.10 -14.59 -21.85
CA ALA A 104 10.96 -13.93 -21.19
C ALA A 104 10.49 -12.69 -21.94
N GLY A 105 11.31 -12.06 -22.78
CA GLY A 105 10.88 -11.03 -23.74
C GLY A 105 9.90 -11.61 -24.76
N VAL A 106 10.05 -12.89 -25.13
CA VAL A 106 9.10 -13.61 -25.99
C VAL A 106 7.93 -14.16 -25.17
N GLY A 107 8.13 -14.66 -23.95
CA GLY A 107 7.04 -15.16 -23.09
C GLY A 107 6.11 -14.06 -22.57
N MET A 108 6.64 -12.95 -22.05
CA MET A 108 5.88 -11.76 -21.67
C MET A 108 5.44 -10.95 -22.89
N GLY A 109 6.23 -10.92 -23.97
CA GLY A 109 5.82 -10.30 -25.23
C GLY A 109 4.64 -11.02 -25.87
N ALA A 110 4.62 -12.35 -25.84
CA ALA A 110 3.49 -13.15 -26.31
C ALA A 110 2.28 -13.02 -25.36
N ALA A 111 2.48 -13.02 -24.04
CA ALA A 111 1.38 -12.80 -23.09
C ALA A 111 0.77 -11.39 -23.23
N MET A 112 1.60 -10.37 -23.43
CA MET A 112 1.18 -8.99 -23.65
C MET A 112 0.56 -8.77 -25.03
N ALA A 113 1.12 -9.37 -26.09
CA ALA A 113 0.55 -9.32 -27.44
C ALA A 113 -0.78 -10.09 -27.51
N GLN A 114 -0.93 -11.19 -26.77
CA GLN A 114 -2.17 -11.94 -26.68
C GLN A 114 -3.21 -11.17 -25.86
N MET A 115 -2.81 -10.48 -24.78
CA MET A 115 -3.67 -9.57 -24.04
C MET A 115 -4.10 -8.35 -24.88
N MET A 116 -3.22 -7.85 -25.75
CA MET A 116 -3.48 -6.71 -26.66
C MET A 116 -4.31 -7.09 -27.89
N THR A 117 -4.15 -8.31 -28.40
CA THR A 117 -4.97 -8.83 -29.52
C THR A 117 -6.38 -9.14 -29.03
N GLN A 118 -6.50 -9.67 -27.80
CA GLN A 118 -7.78 -9.96 -27.17
C GLN A 118 -8.54 -8.70 -26.71
N SER A 119 -7.86 -7.56 -26.55
CA SER A 119 -8.51 -6.27 -26.33
C SER A 119 -8.89 -5.52 -27.62
N MET A 120 -8.45 -6.00 -28.80
CA MET A 120 -8.76 -5.41 -30.11
C MET A 120 -9.84 -6.18 -30.90
N GLN A 121 -10.11 -7.43 -30.56
CA GLN A 121 -11.21 -8.22 -31.13
C GLN A 121 -12.38 -8.34 -30.17
N GLN A 122 -13.28 -7.37 -30.28
CA GLN A 122 -14.64 -7.47 -29.78
C GLN A 122 -15.49 -8.30 -30.76
N PRO A 123 -16.20 -9.34 -30.29
CA PRO A 123 -17.48 -9.71 -30.85
C PRO A 123 -18.61 -9.31 -29.89
N ALA A 124 -19.73 -8.95 -30.50
CA ALA A 124 -20.94 -8.51 -29.85
C ALA A 124 -21.58 -9.55 -28.90
N ALA A 125 -22.29 -8.99 -27.91
CA ALA A 125 -23.49 -9.48 -27.22
C ALA A 125 -23.38 -10.55 -26.09
N GLN A 126 -23.81 -10.08 -24.91
CA GLN A 126 -24.52 -10.73 -23.78
C GLN A 126 -23.73 -11.33 -22.59
N PRO A 127 -24.28 -11.30 -21.35
CA PRO A 127 -23.82 -10.37 -20.31
C PRO A 127 -23.40 -11.05 -18.99
N ALA A 128 -22.38 -10.50 -18.32
CA ALA A 128 -22.05 -10.76 -16.92
C ALA A 128 -21.20 -9.59 -16.36
N PRO A 129 -21.24 -9.31 -15.05
CA PRO A 129 -21.38 -7.97 -14.48
C PRO A 129 -20.11 -7.12 -14.54
N ALA A 130 -20.25 -5.90 -15.09
CA ALA A 130 -19.19 -4.91 -15.17
C ALA A 130 -18.95 -4.24 -13.82
N ALA A 131 -17.67 -4.24 -13.39
CA ALA A 131 -17.15 -3.31 -12.40
C ALA A 131 -17.14 -1.88 -12.97
N PRO A 132 -17.27 -0.83 -12.14
CA PRO A 132 -17.57 0.52 -12.62
C PRO A 132 -16.36 1.10 -13.35
N ALA A 133 -16.49 1.33 -14.66
CA ALA A 133 -15.61 2.19 -15.41
C ALA A 133 -15.74 3.63 -14.89
N ALA A 134 -14.61 4.32 -14.78
CA ALA A 134 -14.60 5.76 -14.55
C ALA A 134 -15.47 6.46 -15.62
N PRO A 135 -16.32 7.42 -15.22
CA PRO A 135 -17.27 8.02 -16.15
C PRO A 135 -16.51 8.83 -17.20
N ASP A 136 -16.62 8.38 -18.45
CA ASP A 136 -16.39 9.23 -19.61
C ASP A 136 -17.21 10.51 -19.44
N ALA A 137 -16.57 11.66 -19.66
CA ALA A 137 -17.26 12.93 -19.58
C ALA A 137 -18.44 12.93 -20.58
N PRO A 138 -19.69 13.14 -20.14
CA PRO A 138 -20.86 13.11 -20.99
C PRO A 138 -20.73 14.18 -22.10
N LYS A 139 -20.88 13.75 -23.36
CA LYS A 139 -20.65 14.62 -24.54
C LYS A 139 -21.94 15.15 -25.12
N THR A 140 -23.09 14.63 -24.71
CA THR A 140 -24.41 15.04 -25.19
C THR A 140 -25.27 15.64 -24.07
N ALA A 141 -26.20 16.52 -24.41
CA ALA A 141 -27.09 17.16 -23.44
C ALA A 141 -27.92 16.14 -22.63
N ALA A 142 -28.30 15.02 -23.25
CA ALA A 142 -29.02 13.93 -22.58
C ALA A 142 -28.16 13.20 -21.53
N GLU A 143 -26.87 13.00 -21.80
CA GLU A 143 -25.94 12.37 -20.85
C GLU A 143 -25.56 13.32 -19.71
N ILE A 144 -25.49 14.62 -19.96
CA ILE A 144 -25.26 15.64 -18.93
C ILE A 144 -26.46 15.70 -17.97
N GLN A 145 -27.69 15.62 -18.50
CA GLN A 145 -28.90 15.55 -17.66
C GLN A 145 -28.92 14.28 -16.80
N ALA A 146 -28.59 13.12 -17.37
CA ALA A 146 -28.49 11.88 -16.60
C ALA A 146 -27.38 11.92 -15.53
N THR A 147 -26.32 12.69 -15.77
CA THR A 147 -25.24 12.92 -14.79
C THR A 147 -25.69 13.83 -13.65
N LEU A 148 -26.51 14.85 -13.93
CA LEU A 148 -27.15 15.68 -12.91
C LEU A 148 -28.12 14.87 -12.04
N ASP A 149 -28.96 14.04 -12.66
CA ASP A 149 -29.89 13.17 -11.93
C ASP A 149 -29.13 12.14 -11.06
N ASN A 150 -27.97 11.66 -11.51
CA ASN A 150 -27.11 10.77 -10.72
C ASN A 150 -26.45 11.51 -9.53
N LEU A 151 -26.11 12.78 -9.68
CA LEU A 151 -25.58 13.60 -8.59
C LEU A 151 -26.64 13.83 -7.50
N ASP A 152 -27.91 14.01 -7.86
CA ASP A 152 -29.03 14.13 -6.91
C ASP A 152 -29.20 12.87 -6.07
N VAL A 153 -29.15 11.70 -6.71
CA VAL A 153 -29.23 10.40 -6.03
C VAL A 153 -28.06 10.20 -5.05
N ARG A 154 -26.85 10.63 -5.44
CA ARG A 154 -25.64 10.49 -4.60
C ARG A 154 -25.60 11.47 -3.43
N LEU A 155 -26.19 12.65 -3.59
CA LEU A 155 -26.41 13.57 -2.47
C LEU A 155 -27.45 12.99 -1.50
N ALA A 156 -28.56 12.45 -2.01
CA ALA A 156 -29.59 11.80 -1.18
C ALA A 156 -29.07 10.56 -0.45
N ALA A 157 -28.11 9.84 -1.04
CA ALA A 157 -27.39 8.73 -0.42
C ALA A 157 -26.29 9.17 0.57
N GLY A 158 -26.00 10.47 0.67
CA GLY A 158 -24.98 11.03 1.57
C GLY A 158 -23.54 10.74 1.14
N GLU A 159 -23.31 10.24 -0.07
CA GLU A 159 -21.98 9.89 -0.60
C GLU A 159 -21.15 11.11 -1.00
N ILE A 160 -21.81 12.26 -1.20
CA ILE A 160 -21.17 13.52 -1.55
C ILE A 160 -21.68 14.63 -0.62
N SER A 161 -20.79 15.53 -0.21
CA SER A 161 -21.18 16.69 0.60
C SER A 161 -21.91 17.73 -0.24
N GLU A 162 -22.85 18.48 0.36
CA GLU A 162 -23.61 19.54 -0.31
C GLU A 162 -22.71 20.56 -1.03
N GLY A 163 -21.55 20.88 -0.45
CA GLY A 163 -20.57 21.78 -1.05
C GLY A 163 -19.88 21.21 -2.30
N THR A 164 -19.75 19.88 -2.40
CA THR A 164 -19.19 19.19 -3.57
C THR A 164 -20.26 19.02 -4.64
N TYR A 165 -21.49 18.70 -4.23
CA TYR A 165 -22.66 18.64 -5.10
C TYR A 165 -22.90 19.97 -5.82
N ASN A 166 -22.99 21.09 -5.09
CA ASN A 166 -23.27 22.40 -5.69
C ASN A 166 -22.22 22.83 -6.72
N LYS A 167 -20.94 22.53 -6.48
CA LYS A 167 -19.86 22.81 -7.44
C LYS A 167 -19.98 22.00 -8.72
N LEU A 168 -20.36 20.72 -8.60
CA LEU A 168 -20.53 19.83 -9.74
C LEU A 168 -21.81 20.15 -10.51
N TYR A 169 -22.92 20.42 -9.81
CA TYR A 169 -24.20 20.81 -10.39
C TYR A 169 -24.07 22.06 -11.26
N VAL A 170 -23.51 23.15 -10.71
CA VAL A 170 -23.31 24.41 -11.46
C VAL A 170 -22.43 24.22 -12.69
N LYS A 171 -21.38 23.38 -12.58
CA LYS A 171 -20.48 23.09 -13.71
C LYS A 171 -21.19 22.33 -14.83
N TRP A 172 -22.01 21.34 -14.48
CA TRP A 172 -22.72 20.52 -15.46
C TRP A 172 -23.94 21.23 -16.05
N GLU A 173 -24.63 22.06 -15.27
CA GLU A 173 -25.70 22.93 -15.75
C GLU A 173 -25.18 23.99 -16.75
N ALA A 174 -24.02 24.61 -16.47
CA ALA A 174 -23.37 25.52 -17.41
C ALA A 174 -23.00 24.82 -18.74
N ARG A 175 -22.52 23.58 -18.66
CA ARG A 175 -22.23 22.75 -19.85
C ARG A 175 -23.48 22.36 -20.62
N LEU A 176 -24.60 22.07 -19.95
CA LEU A 176 -25.89 21.82 -20.59
C LEU A 176 -26.36 23.04 -21.37
N LYS A 177 -26.21 24.24 -20.79
CA LYS A 177 -26.61 25.51 -21.41
C LYS A 177 -25.73 25.91 -22.61
N GLU A 178 -24.43 25.57 -22.59
CA GLU A 178 -23.53 25.73 -23.74
C GLU A 178 -23.88 24.79 -24.91
N LEU A 179 -24.45 23.62 -24.64
CA LEU A 179 -24.79 22.61 -25.64
C LEU A 179 -26.23 22.74 -26.18
N GLY A 180 -27.11 23.44 -25.47
CA GLY A 180 -28.51 23.67 -25.85
C GLY A 180 -28.80 25.08 -26.43
N GLY A 181 -27.76 25.88 -26.68
CA GLY A 181 -27.84 27.23 -27.27
C GLY A 181 -27.46 27.26 -28.74
#